data_AF-A0AAF3ENP8-F1
#
_entry.id   AF-A0AAF3ENP8-F1
#
_cell.length_a   1.000
_cell.length_b   1.000
_cell.length_c   1.000
_cell.angle_alpha   90.00
_cell.angle_beta   90.00
_cell.angle_gamma   90.00
#
_symmetry.space_group_name_H-M   'P 1'
#
loop_
_entity.id
_entity.type
_entity.pdbx_description
1 polymer ?
#
loop_
_entity_poly.entity_id
_entity_poly.type
_entity_poly.pdbx_seq_one_letter_code
_entity_poly.pdbx_strand_id
1 'polypeptide(L)'
;MQKTLSLCVFLLSIQQLTDACIRTTPTPTPGGPCAMCSMAIPVIQGAADGATPFSSDTITGRTAAGCLIRTLTCTSINPGFQTVISYNADANGVDTGTDQISTQLICNAQGQWTHTGNGATAVINTIGCFTG
;
A
#
# COMPACT_ATOMS: atom_id res chain seq x y z
N MET A 1 -2.05 48.87 -72.63
CA MET A 1 -1.42 47.61 -72.20
C MET A 1 -0.62 47.90 -70.94
N GLN A 2 -0.91 47.19 -69.82
CA GLN A 2 -0.06 46.92 -68.63
C GLN A 2 0.55 48.15 -67.87
N LYS A 3 0.63 48.23 -66.53
CA LYS A 3 0.31 47.33 -65.40
C LYS A 3 0.55 48.09 -64.06
N THR A 4 -0.21 47.71 -63.02
CA THR A 4 0.11 47.65 -61.56
C THR A 4 0.58 48.93 -60.85
N LEU A 5 -0.16 49.57 -59.93
CA LEU A 5 -0.84 49.15 -58.68
C LEU A 5 0.10 48.74 -57.52
N SER A 6 0.12 49.64 -56.52
CA SER A 6 0.56 49.62 -55.11
C SER A 6 0.60 48.26 -54.39
N LEU A 7 1.58 48.06 -53.49
CA LEU A 7 1.35 47.66 -52.08
C LEU A 7 2.66 47.59 -51.26
N CYS A 8 2.78 48.47 -50.26
CA CYS A 8 3.67 48.30 -49.11
C CYS A 8 2.90 47.56 -48.01
N VAL A 9 3.19 46.30 -47.66
CA VAL A 9 2.77 45.74 -46.35
C VAL A 9 3.73 44.63 -45.90
N PHE A 10 4.47 44.93 -44.83
CA PHE A 10 4.91 44.07 -43.71
C PHE A 10 5.27 42.60 -44.00
N LEU A 11 6.59 42.33 -44.01
CA LEU A 11 7.12 40.98 -43.79
C LEU A 11 6.83 40.52 -42.35
N LEU A 12 6.15 39.37 -42.28
CA LEU A 12 5.72 38.68 -41.08
C LEU A 12 6.91 38.25 -40.21
N SER A 13 6.90 38.68 -38.95
CA SER A 13 7.66 38.08 -37.85
C SER A 13 7.05 36.71 -37.49
N ILE A 14 7.78 35.64 -37.82
CA ILE A 14 7.45 34.27 -37.43
C ILE A 14 7.73 34.12 -35.93
N GLN A 15 6.69 34.21 -35.10
CA GLN A 15 6.80 33.86 -33.68
C GLN A 15 6.80 32.34 -33.53
N GLN A 16 7.95 31.79 -33.16
CA GLN A 16 8.07 30.39 -32.76
C GLN A 16 7.34 30.23 -31.41
N LEU A 17 6.15 29.61 -31.45
CA LEU A 17 5.47 29.14 -30.25
C LEU A 17 6.29 27.97 -29.69
N THR A 18 7.21 28.24 -28.77
CA THR A 18 7.78 27.17 -27.94
C THR A 18 6.70 26.74 -26.97
N ASP A 19 6.02 25.65 -27.33
CA ASP A 19 5.09 24.93 -26.47
C ASP A 19 5.91 24.38 -25.29
N ALA A 20 5.99 25.16 -24.22
CA ALA A 20 6.56 24.73 -22.97
C ALA A 20 5.61 23.68 -22.39
N CYS A 21 5.85 22.40 -22.71
CA CYS A 21 5.25 21.28 -22.01
C CYS A 21 5.63 21.39 -20.53
N ILE A 22 4.81 22.09 -19.74
CA ILE A 22 4.91 22.07 -18.29
C ILE A 22 4.56 20.65 -17.88
N ARG A 23 5.60 19.89 -17.49
CA ARG A 23 5.45 18.60 -16.84
C ARG A 23 4.65 18.82 -15.56
N THR A 24 3.35 18.59 -15.63
CA THR A 24 2.51 18.58 -14.44
C THR A 24 2.90 17.34 -13.64
N THR A 25 3.51 17.55 -12.47
CA THR A 25 3.55 16.49 -11.45
C THR A 25 2.09 16.23 -11.06
N PRO A 26 1.58 14.99 -11.20
CA PRO A 26 0.23 14.70 -10.76
C PRO A 26 0.15 15.05 -9.27
N THR A 27 -0.76 15.96 -8.93
CA THR A 27 -1.13 16.17 -7.54
C THR A 27 -1.63 14.83 -7.01
N PRO A 28 -1.04 14.27 -5.93
CA PRO A 28 -1.56 13.05 -5.36
C PRO A 28 -3.02 13.32 -4.96
N THR A 29 -3.94 12.65 -5.64
CA THR A 29 -5.36 12.67 -5.26
C THR A 29 -5.43 12.30 -3.78
N PRO A 30 -6.21 13.03 -2.95
CA PRO A 30 -6.41 12.65 -1.55
C PRO A 30 -6.77 11.17 -1.54
N GLY A 31 -5.88 10.37 -0.95
CA GLY A 31 -6.03 8.92 -1.01
C GLY A 31 -7.40 8.60 -0.45
N GLY A 32 -8.18 7.81 -1.18
CA GLY A 32 -9.52 7.42 -0.77
C GLY A 32 -9.51 6.69 0.58
N PRO A 33 -10.57 5.98 0.96
CA PRO A 33 -10.64 5.27 2.24
C PRO A 33 -9.42 4.38 2.54
N CYS A 34 -8.72 3.90 1.50
CA CYS A 34 -7.48 3.13 1.63
C CYS A 34 -6.27 3.88 2.22
N ALA A 35 -6.31 5.20 2.32
CA ALA A 35 -5.27 6.03 2.93
C ALA A 35 -5.48 6.25 4.44
N MET A 36 -6.60 5.76 4.99
CA MET A 36 -7.06 6.04 6.37
C MET A 36 -7.50 4.79 7.13
N CYS A 37 -6.98 3.59 6.81
CA CYS A 37 -7.27 2.41 7.63
C CYS A 37 -6.88 2.64 9.11
N SER A 38 -7.77 2.23 10.01
CA SER A 38 -7.49 2.21 11.45
C SER A 38 -6.44 1.16 11.80
N MET A 39 -5.55 1.43 12.75
CA MET A 39 -4.65 0.40 13.29
C MET A 39 -5.37 -0.64 14.15
N ALA A 40 -6.64 -0.40 14.52
CA ALA A 40 -7.42 -1.32 15.34
C ALA A 40 -7.92 -2.53 14.53
N ILE A 41 -7.08 -3.56 14.44
CA ILE A 41 -7.54 -4.94 14.20
C ILE A 41 -7.43 -5.65 15.54
N PRO A 42 -8.50 -6.30 16.04
CA PRO A 42 -8.41 -7.16 17.21
C PRO A 42 -7.28 -8.19 17.08
N VAL A 43 -6.40 -8.22 18.08
CA VAL A 43 -5.33 -9.22 18.16
C VAL A 43 -5.85 -10.42 18.95
N ILE A 44 -5.65 -11.63 18.42
CA ILE A 44 -5.95 -12.86 19.16
C ILE A 44 -4.93 -12.95 20.30
N GLN A 45 -5.42 -12.90 21.54
CA GLN A 45 -4.60 -12.89 22.76
C GLN A 45 -4.96 -14.10 23.63
N GLY A 46 -3.96 -14.70 24.27
CA GLY A 46 -4.15 -15.81 25.22
C GLY A 46 -2.95 -16.74 25.31
N ALA A 47 -2.29 -16.78 26.48
CA ALA A 47 -1.15 -17.66 26.72
C ALA A 47 -1.51 -19.16 26.66
N ALA A 48 -2.78 -19.51 26.93
CA ALA A 48 -3.27 -20.88 26.84
C ALA A 48 -3.23 -21.44 25.40
N ASP A 49 -3.22 -20.55 24.39
CA ASP A 49 -3.23 -20.91 22.97
C ASP A 49 -1.87 -20.70 22.30
N GLY A 50 -0.81 -20.36 23.06
CA GLY A 50 0.52 -20.06 22.52
C GLY A 50 0.63 -18.68 21.85
N ALA A 51 -0.35 -17.80 22.07
CA ALA A 51 -0.36 -16.46 21.48
C ALA A 51 0.67 -15.54 22.16
N THR A 52 1.46 -14.84 21.36
CA THR A 52 2.44 -13.85 21.80
C THR A 52 2.16 -12.49 21.14
N PRO A 53 2.58 -11.38 21.77
CA PRO A 53 2.48 -10.07 21.11
C PRO A 53 3.33 -10.01 19.84
N PHE A 54 2.86 -9.30 18.82
CA PHE A 54 3.71 -8.95 17.70
C PHE A 54 4.92 -8.14 18.19
N SER A 55 6.13 -8.52 17.73
CA SER A 55 7.37 -7.81 18.05
C SER A 55 7.46 -6.46 17.34
N SER A 56 6.75 -6.28 16.24
CA SER A 56 6.55 -5.00 15.56
C SER A 56 5.21 -4.95 14.85
N ASP A 57 4.60 -3.77 14.83
CA ASP A 57 3.35 -3.48 14.13
C ASP A 57 3.34 -2.01 13.71
N THR A 58 3.64 -1.75 12.44
CA THR A 58 3.88 -0.37 11.95
C THR A 58 3.33 -0.14 10.56
N ILE A 59 3.01 1.12 10.24
CA ILE A 59 2.79 1.54 8.86
C ILE A 59 4.15 1.71 8.20
N THR A 60 4.44 0.92 7.17
CA THR A 60 5.74 0.89 6.49
C THR A 60 5.75 1.62 5.16
N GLY A 61 4.58 2.00 4.63
CA GLY A 61 4.54 2.80 3.42
C GLY A 61 3.16 2.89 2.78
N ARG A 62 3.19 3.12 1.46
CA ARG A 62 2.01 3.19 0.61
C ARG A 62 2.25 2.44 -0.69
N THR A 63 1.20 1.84 -1.25
CA THR A 63 1.23 1.30 -2.62
C THR A 63 1.34 2.42 -3.64
N ALA A 64 1.60 2.08 -4.92
CA ALA A 64 1.58 3.05 -6.01
C ALA A 64 0.21 3.77 -6.15
N ALA A 65 -0.87 3.13 -5.71
CA ALA A 65 -2.22 3.70 -5.66
C ALA A 65 -2.47 4.57 -4.41
N GLY A 66 -1.48 4.75 -3.53
CA GLY A 66 -1.56 5.59 -2.33
C GLY A 66 -2.14 4.90 -1.09
N CYS A 67 -2.46 3.59 -1.16
CA CYS A 67 -3.05 2.85 -0.05
C CYS A 67 -2.02 2.45 1.01
N LEU A 68 -2.39 2.52 2.29
CA LEU A 68 -1.47 2.22 3.39
C LEU A 68 -1.00 0.76 3.35
N ILE A 69 0.28 0.56 3.68
CA ILE A 69 0.90 -0.74 3.93
C ILE A 69 1.24 -0.81 5.41
N ARG A 70 0.73 -1.82 6.10
CA ARG A 70 1.05 -2.15 7.49
C ARG A 70 1.88 -3.42 7.51
N THR A 71 2.97 -3.42 8.26
CA THR A 71 3.82 -4.60 8.43
C THR A 71 3.78 -5.04 9.88
N LEU A 72 3.47 -6.31 10.08
CA LEU A 72 3.51 -6.95 11.39
C LEU A 72 4.62 -7.98 11.41
N THR A 73 5.38 -8.03 12.50
CA THR A 73 6.44 -9.02 12.73
C THR A 73 6.08 -9.83 13.96
N CYS A 74 6.08 -11.13 13.80
CA CYS A 74 5.93 -12.11 14.86
C CYS A 74 7.31 -12.72 15.10
N THR A 75 7.76 -12.78 16.35
CA THR A 75 9.07 -13.32 16.74
C THR A 75 8.84 -14.38 17.81
N SER A 76 9.48 -15.53 17.63
CA SER A 76 9.51 -16.60 18.61
C SER A 76 10.19 -16.16 19.89
N ILE A 77 9.67 -16.63 21.03
CA ILE A 77 10.32 -16.45 22.33
C ILE A 77 11.59 -17.31 22.43
N ASN A 78 11.62 -18.45 21.73
CA ASN A 78 12.73 -19.39 21.75
C ASN A 78 13.38 -19.51 20.35
N PRO A 79 14.71 -19.42 20.24
CA PRO A 79 15.40 -19.68 18.98
C PRO A 79 15.16 -21.11 18.47
N GLY A 80 14.96 -21.25 17.16
CA GLY A 80 14.67 -22.50 16.45
C GLY A 80 13.20 -22.93 16.47
N PHE A 81 12.31 -22.19 17.15
CA PHE A 81 10.90 -22.56 17.29
C PHE A 81 10.06 -22.01 16.14
N GLN A 82 8.91 -22.63 15.93
CA GLN A 82 7.99 -22.21 14.87
C GLN A 82 7.32 -20.91 15.28
N THR A 83 7.18 -20.01 14.31
CA THR A 83 6.45 -18.76 14.45
C THR A 83 5.31 -18.73 13.45
N VAL A 84 4.11 -18.40 13.90
CA VAL A 84 2.89 -18.44 13.09
C VAL A 84 2.16 -17.11 13.18
N ILE A 85 1.73 -16.58 12.04
CA ILE A 85 0.76 -15.49 11.97
C ILE A 85 -0.57 -16.08 11.48
N SER A 86 -1.59 -15.98 12.32
CA SER A 86 -2.95 -16.45 12.02
C SER A 86 -3.83 -15.29 11.56
N TYR A 87 -4.65 -15.56 10.55
CA TYR A 87 -5.62 -14.61 10.00
C TYR A 87 -7.05 -15.08 10.24
N ASN A 88 -7.87 -14.25 10.89
CA ASN A 88 -9.27 -14.55 11.19
C ASN A 88 -9.47 -15.88 11.94
N ALA A 89 -8.61 -16.14 12.93
CA ALA A 89 -8.55 -17.42 13.65
C ALA A 89 -8.42 -18.61 12.67
N ASP A 90 -7.40 -18.55 11.82
CA ASP A 90 -7.05 -19.51 10.76
C ASP A 90 -8.07 -19.65 9.62
N ALA A 91 -9.24 -19.00 9.69
CA ALA A 91 -10.26 -19.07 8.64
C ALA A 91 -9.73 -18.56 7.28
N ASN A 92 -8.71 -17.70 7.30
CA ASN A 92 -8.03 -17.22 6.10
C ASN A 92 -6.59 -17.70 5.99
N GLY A 93 -6.28 -18.80 6.68
CA GLY A 93 -4.98 -19.44 6.68
C GLY A 93 -3.99 -18.81 7.65
N VAL A 94 -2.75 -19.26 7.51
CA VAL A 94 -1.63 -18.88 8.36
C VAL A 94 -0.38 -18.65 7.51
N ASP A 95 0.49 -17.77 7.99
CA ASP A 95 1.88 -17.70 7.55
C ASP A 95 2.77 -18.35 8.61
N THR A 96 3.70 -19.21 8.18
CA THR A 96 4.60 -19.93 9.09
C THR A 96 6.05 -19.65 8.78
N GLY A 97 6.86 -19.48 9.82
CA GLY A 97 8.32 -19.35 9.73
C GLY A 97 9.03 -19.96 10.94
N THR A 98 10.33 -19.71 11.04
CA THR A 98 11.17 -20.11 12.17
C THR A 98 11.87 -18.86 12.70
N ASP A 99 11.97 -18.73 14.02
CA ASP A 99 12.47 -17.54 14.73
C ASP A 99 11.62 -16.28 14.52
N GLN A 100 11.39 -15.87 13.29
CA GLN A 100 10.67 -14.66 12.96
C GLN A 100 9.95 -14.80 11.62
N ILE A 101 8.77 -14.21 11.54
CA ILE A 101 8.05 -14.02 10.28
C ILE A 101 7.41 -12.64 10.26
N SER A 102 7.35 -12.04 9.08
CA SER A 102 6.68 -10.76 8.86
C SER A 102 5.63 -10.89 7.77
N THR A 103 4.52 -10.19 7.94
CA THR A 103 3.47 -10.09 6.94
C THR A 103 3.15 -8.64 6.62
N GLN A 104 2.58 -8.42 5.43
CA GLN A 104 2.03 -7.14 5.02
C GLN A 104 0.52 -7.22 4.90
N LEU A 105 -0.14 -6.26 5.53
CA LEU A 105 -1.54 -5.93 5.29
C LEU A 105 -1.61 -4.69 4.42
N ILE A 106 -2.44 -4.73 3.39
CA ILE A 106 -2.69 -3.60 2.50
C ILE A 106 -4.11 -3.10 2.75
N CYS A 107 -4.24 -1.81 3.02
CA CYS A 107 -5.55 -1.18 3.17
C CYS A 107 -6.25 -1.13 1.81
N ASN A 108 -7.45 -1.68 1.69
CA ASN A 108 -8.22 -1.69 0.45
C ASN A 108 -9.02 -0.39 0.27
N ALA A 109 -9.65 -0.22 -0.90
CA ALA A 109 -10.45 0.96 -1.23
C ALA A 109 -11.68 1.18 -0.30
N GLN A 110 -12.05 0.19 0.50
CA GLN A 110 -13.14 0.25 1.49
C GLN A 110 -12.63 0.63 2.89
N GLY A 111 -11.33 0.88 3.07
CA GLY A 111 -10.74 1.18 4.37
C GLY A 111 -10.58 -0.05 5.27
N GLN A 112 -10.43 -1.24 4.68
CA GLN A 112 -10.23 -2.50 5.40
C GLN A 112 -8.83 -3.05 5.14
N TRP A 113 -8.23 -3.66 6.15
CA TRP A 113 -6.97 -4.37 5.97
C TRP A 113 -7.18 -5.68 5.22
N THR A 114 -6.34 -5.92 4.23
CA THR A 114 -6.35 -7.16 3.47
C THR A 114 -4.97 -7.81 3.48
N HIS A 115 -4.94 -9.14 3.50
CA HIS A 115 -3.74 -9.94 3.30
C HIS A 115 -3.92 -10.76 2.02
N THR A 116 -2.82 -10.96 1.28
CA THR A 116 -2.81 -11.85 0.12
C THR A 116 -1.78 -12.94 0.36
N GLY A 117 -2.28 -14.17 0.53
CA GLY A 117 -1.48 -15.37 0.73
C GLY A 117 -2.05 -16.51 -0.12
N ASN A 118 -1.19 -17.40 -0.62
CA ASN A 118 -1.58 -18.55 -1.45
C ASN A 118 -2.49 -18.20 -2.65
N GLY A 119 -2.30 -17.01 -3.24
CA GLY A 119 -3.07 -16.53 -4.38
C GLY A 119 -4.48 -16.02 -4.06
N ALA A 120 -4.87 -15.96 -2.78
CA ALA A 120 -6.17 -15.45 -2.34
C ALA A 120 -5.99 -14.18 -1.49
N THR A 121 -6.86 -13.19 -1.70
CA THR A 121 -6.92 -11.97 -0.89
C THR A 121 -8.11 -12.04 0.07
N ALA A 122 -7.86 -11.82 1.36
CA ALA A 122 -8.88 -11.82 2.40
C ALA A 122 -8.88 -10.51 3.19
N VAL A 123 -10.05 -10.11 3.67
CA VAL A 123 -10.20 -9.01 4.65
C VAL A 123 -9.87 -9.54 6.04
N ILE A 124 -9.00 -8.84 6.77
CA ILE A 124 -8.51 -9.25 8.07
C ILE A 124 -9.26 -8.51 9.18
N ASN A 125 -10.07 -9.27 9.92
CA ASN A 125 -10.89 -8.83 11.04
C ASN A 125 -10.27 -9.23 12.39
N THR A 126 -9.48 -10.30 12.44
CA THR A 126 -8.62 -10.64 13.59
C THR A 126 -7.27 -11.14 13.10
N ILE A 127 -6.22 -10.91 13.89
CA ILE A 127 -4.86 -11.37 13.57
C ILE A 127 -4.15 -11.84 14.83
N GLY A 128 -3.35 -12.89 14.76
CA GLY A 128 -2.63 -13.41 15.93
C GLY A 128 -1.19 -13.78 15.59
N CYS A 129 -0.31 -13.65 16.57
CA CYS A 129 1.07 -14.11 16.52
C CYS A 129 1.18 -15.27 17.52
N PHE A 130 1.73 -16.40 17.09
CA PHE A 130 1.82 -17.62 17.88
C PHE A 130 3.21 -18.23 17.75
N THR A 131 3.69 -18.83 18.83
CA THR A 131 5.03 -19.44 18.88
C THR A 131 4.92 -20.83 19.50
N GLY A 132 5.51 -21.83 18.85
CA GLY A 132 5.39 -23.24 19.23
C GLY A 132 6.68 -24.02 19.12
#